data_AF-A0A6L5YUZ8-F1
#
_entry.id   AF-A0A6L5YUZ8-F1
#
_cell.length_a   1.000
_cell.length_b   1.000
_cell.length_c   1.000
_cell.angle_alpha   90.00
_cell.angle_beta   90.00
_cell.angle_gamma   90.00
#
_symmetry.space_group_name_H-M   'P 1'
#
loop_
_entity.id
_entity.type
_entity.pdbx_description
1 polymer ?
#
loop_
_entity_poly.entity_id
_entity_poly.type
_entity_poly.pdbx_seq_one_letter_code
_entity_poly.pdbx_strand_id
1 'polypeptide(L)'
;MTKEKTIMQALTEVVPNYLASYLCWYYSDPNKRITWDDLCKTDSNFRSKNGENKTEDFAEQNWLIRDDVQKAMIVYLQYMKRYNFMKRYQEMNKKALSGDVNSAKYVDEMDKMLDKMNVDKNTENEIDKLLMGVNINVN
;
A
#
# COMPACT_ATOMS: atom_id res chain seq x y z
N MET A 1 -6.79 23.12 5.71
CA MET A 1 -6.40 22.06 4.76
C MET A 1 -4.96 21.67 5.04
N THR A 2 -4.75 20.60 5.80
CA THR A 2 -3.44 19.96 5.89
C THR A 2 -3.05 19.51 4.48
N LYS A 3 -1.87 19.92 4.00
CA LYS A 3 -1.37 19.53 2.68
C LYS A 3 -1.23 18.00 2.68
N GLU A 4 -1.99 17.30 1.85
CA GLU A 4 -1.91 15.84 1.77
C GLU A 4 -0.47 15.42 1.43
N LYS A 5 0.12 14.58 2.28
CA LYS A 5 1.47 14.07 2.08
C LYS A 5 1.42 13.01 0.99
N THR A 6 2.41 12.98 0.11
CA THR A 6 2.60 11.84 -0.80
C THR A 6 2.98 10.59 -0.01
N ILE A 7 2.80 9.41 -0.59
CA ILE A 7 3.22 8.15 0.05
C ILE A 7 4.72 8.16 0.42
N MET A 8 5.57 8.72 -0.43
CA MET A 8 7.00 8.88 -0.14
C MET A 8 7.24 9.79 1.07
N GLN A 9 6.51 10.90 1.19
CA GLN A 9 6.61 11.78 2.36
C GLN A 9 6.13 11.07 3.64
N ALA A 10 5.04 10.32 3.57
CA ALA A 10 4.54 9.55 4.71
C ALA A 10 5.53 8.47 5.17
N LEU A 11 6.17 7.75 4.24
CA LEU A 11 7.15 6.72 4.57
C LEU A 11 8.45 7.29 5.13
N THR A 12 8.90 8.43 4.59
CA THR A 12 10.17 9.06 5.01
C THR A 12 10.12 9.68 6.42
N GLU A 13 8.94 9.75 7.03
CA GLU A 13 8.79 10.09 8.45
C GLU A 13 9.13 8.92 9.38
N VAL A 14 9.14 7.68 8.85
CA VAL A 14 9.37 6.45 9.63
C VAL A 14 10.71 5.82 9.28
N VAL A 15 11.10 5.84 8.01
CA VAL A 15 12.33 5.19 7.52
C VAL A 15 13.16 6.11 6.63
N PRO A 16 14.48 5.86 6.49
CA PRO A 16 15.31 6.57 5.52
C PRO A 16 14.78 6.44 4.07
N ASN A 17 15.09 7.43 3.24
CA ASN A 17 14.61 7.53 1.86
C ASN A 17 14.86 6.27 1.01
N TYR A 18 16.02 5.64 1.14
CA TYR A 18 16.32 4.42 0.37
C TYR A 18 15.39 3.25 0.72
N LEU A 19 14.98 3.12 1.99
CA LEU A 19 14.01 2.10 2.42
C LEU A 19 12.59 2.47 1.98
N ALA A 20 12.22 3.75 2.03
CA ALA A 20 10.94 4.21 1.50
C ALA A 20 10.82 3.92 -0.01
N SER A 21 11.88 4.21 -0.77
CA SER A 21 11.97 3.89 -2.21
C SER A 21 11.91 2.39 -2.46
N TYR A 22 12.62 1.59 -1.66
CA TYR A 22 12.54 0.13 -1.73
C TYR A 22 11.12 -0.38 -1.47
N LEU A 23 10.42 0.11 -0.44
CA LEU A 23 9.04 -0.29 -0.15
C LEU A 23 8.09 0.07 -1.28
N CYS A 24 8.22 1.27 -1.86
CA CYS A 24 7.42 1.65 -3.03
C CYS A 24 7.68 0.73 -4.23
N TRP A 25 8.93 0.35 -4.47
CA TRP A 25 9.29 -0.60 -5.52
C TRP A 25 8.79 -2.02 -5.21
N TYR A 26 8.92 -2.48 -3.97
CA TYR A 26 8.54 -3.81 -3.52
C TYR A 26 7.04 -4.06 -3.67
N TYR A 27 6.21 -3.09 -3.29
CA TYR A 27 4.75 -3.18 -3.41
C TYR A 27 4.20 -2.82 -4.81
N SER A 28 5.04 -2.30 -5.71
CA SER A 28 4.62 -2.04 -7.08
C SER A 28 4.37 -3.33 -7.86
N ASP A 29 3.46 -3.29 -8.82
CA ASP A 29 3.20 -4.40 -9.75
C ASP A 29 4.52 -4.84 -10.41
N PRO A 30 4.92 -6.13 -10.30
CA PRO A 30 6.16 -6.63 -10.89
C PRO A 30 6.29 -6.34 -12.39
N ASN A 31 5.17 -6.24 -13.11
CA ASN A 31 5.16 -5.95 -14.55
C ASN A 31 5.29 -4.45 -14.88
N LYS A 32 5.22 -3.57 -13.89
CA LYS A 32 5.24 -2.11 -14.07
C LYS A 32 6.37 -1.41 -13.32
N ARG A 33 7.03 -2.09 -12.38
CA ARG A 33 8.15 -1.53 -11.62
C ARG A 33 9.42 -1.48 -12.47
N ILE A 34 10.28 -0.50 -12.21
CA ILE A 34 11.63 -0.43 -12.79
C ILE A 34 12.44 -1.67 -12.39
N THR A 35 13.53 -1.96 -13.11
CA THR A 35 14.42 -3.08 -12.75
C THR A 35 15.10 -2.83 -11.40
N TRP A 36 15.55 -3.89 -10.72
CA TRP A 36 16.32 -3.77 -9.49
C TRP A 36 17.61 -2.95 -9.68
N ASP A 37 18.30 -3.17 -10.79
CA ASP A 37 19.52 -2.41 -11.11
C ASP A 37 19.22 -0.93 -11.30
N ASP A 38 18.07 -0.57 -11.89
CA ASP A 38 17.66 0.83 -12.00
C ASP A 38 17.28 1.42 -10.65
N LEU A 39 16.63 0.65 -9.77
CA LEU A 39 16.38 1.09 -8.39
C LEU A 39 17.70 1.33 -7.64
N CYS A 40 18.69 0.45 -7.77
CA CYS A 40 19.98 0.58 -7.11
C CYS A 40 20.77 1.83 -7.53
N LYS A 41 20.49 2.39 -8.72
CA LYS A 41 21.08 3.66 -9.17
C LYS A 41 20.54 4.87 -8.40
N THR A 42 19.37 4.76 -7.77
CA THR A 42 18.71 5.88 -7.10
C THR A 42 19.35 6.29 -5.78
N ASP A 43 20.04 5.37 -5.09
CA ASP A 43 20.66 5.65 -3.79
C ASP A 43 21.90 4.74 -3.57
N SER A 44 22.95 5.28 -2.96
CA SER A 44 24.19 4.53 -2.71
C SER A 44 24.03 3.45 -1.63
N ASN A 45 23.02 3.53 -0.77
CA ASN A 45 22.74 2.52 0.26
C ASN A 45 22.35 1.16 -0.32
N PHE A 46 21.90 1.12 -1.59
CA PHE A 46 21.69 -0.14 -2.31
C PHE A 46 22.99 -0.83 -2.71
N ARG A 47 24.16 -0.19 -2.60
CA ARG A 47 25.46 -0.77 -2.96
C ARG A 47 26.25 -1.26 -1.75
N SER A 48 26.95 -2.37 -1.88
CA SER A 48 27.92 -2.87 -0.89
C SER A 48 29.23 -2.07 -0.95
N LYS A 49 30.12 -2.31 0.03
CA LYS A 49 31.38 -1.58 0.16
C LYS A 49 32.33 -1.78 -1.04
N ASN A 50 32.19 -2.88 -1.76
CA ASN A 50 32.94 -3.19 -2.98
C ASN A 50 32.35 -2.51 -4.24
N GLY A 51 31.27 -1.74 -4.10
CA GLY A 51 30.64 -1.01 -5.21
C GLY A 51 29.58 -1.80 -5.97
N GLU A 52 29.39 -3.09 -5.66
CA GLU A 52 28.36 -3.93 -6.26
C GLU A 52 26.97 -3.62 -5.68
N ASN A 53 25.91 -3.90 -6.43
CA ASN A 53 24.54 -3.80 -5.91
C ASN A 53 24.31 -4.91 -4.88
N LYS A 54 23.67 -4.59 -3.76
CA LYS A 54 23.03 -5.60 -2.90
C LYS A 54 21.98 -6.33 -3.73
N THR A 55 21.78 -7.61 -3.47
CA THR A 55 20.77 -8.40 -4.18
C THR A 55 19.36 -8.11 -3.68
N GLU A 56 18.35 -8.43 -4.49
CA GLU A 56 16.95 -8.41 -4.07
C GLU A 56 16.73 -9.28 -2.82
N ASP A 57 17.26 -10.50 -2.83
CA ASP A 57 17.19 -11.44 -1.70
C ASP A 57 17.78 -10.86 -0.41
N PHE A 58 18.91 -10.15 -0.52
CA PHE A 58 19.52 -9.49 0.63
C PHE A 58 18.56 -8.43 1.20
N ALA A 59 17.99 -7.59 0.35
CA ALA A 59 17.06 -6.55 0.78
C ALA A 59 15.81 -7.16 1.44
N GLU A 60 15.24 -8.21 0.85
CA GLU A 60 14.06 -8.88 1.40
C GLU A 60 14.35 -9.49 2.79
N GLN A 61 15.44 -10.25 2.91
CA GLN A 61 15.78 -10.96 4.14
C GLN A 61 16.27 -10.05 5.27
N ASN A 62 16.86 -8.89 4.95
CA ASN A 62 17.49 -8.04 5.95
C ASN A 62 16.75 -6.72 6.20
N TRP A 63 15.99 -6.21 5.25
CA TRP A 63 15.29 -4.93 5.41
C TRP A 63 13.85 -5.10 5.85
N LEU A 64 13.09 -6.05 5.27
CA LEU A 64 11.66 -6.23 5.63
C LEU A 64 11.45 -6.71 7.06
N ILE A 65 12.47 -7.32 7.68
CA ILE A 65 12.42 -7.79 9.06
C ILE A 65 12.73 -6.69 10.09
N ARG A 66 13.18 -5.51 9.66
CA ARG A 66 13.49 -4.41 10.57
C ARG A 66 12.19 -3.81 11.12
N ASP A 67 12.18 -3.49 12.41
CA ASP A 67 11.02 -2.89 13.09
C ASP A 67 10.55 -1.57 12.45
N ASP A 68 11.49 -0.68 12.09
CA ASP A 68 11.17 0.59 11.42
C ASP A 68 10.56 0.38 10.03
N VAL A 69 11.09 -0.59 9.28
CA VAL A 69 10.57 -0.98 7.96
C VAL A 69 9.18 -1.59 8.08
N GLN A 70 8.93 -2.47 9.06
CA GLN A 70 7.61 -3.05 9.28
C GLN A 70 6.57 -1.98 9.64
N LYS A 71 6.95 -0.99 10.46
CA LYS A 71 6.10 0.18 10.72
C LYS A 71 5.80 0.96 9.44
N ALA A 72 6.80 1.19 8.60
CA ALA A 72 6.60 1.84 7.31
C ALA A 72 5.74 1.01 6.32
N MET A 73 5.84 -0.32 6.35
CA MET A 73 4.95 -1.21 5.58
C MET A 73 3.49 -1.05 6.01
N ILE A 74 3.22 -0.92 7.31
CA ILE A 74 1.87 -0.62 7.82
C ILE A 74 1.38 0.72 7.27
N VAL A 75 2.22 1.76 7.31
CA VAL A 75 1.89 3.09 6.73
C VAL A 75 1.59 2.98 5.24
N TYR A 76 2.38 2.23 4.47
CA TYR A 76 2.12 1.99 3.04
C TYR A 76 0.74 1.35 2.83
N LEU A 77 0.43 0.27 3.55
CA LEU A 77 -0.82 -0.45 3.41
C LEU A 77 -2.03 0.40 3.81
N GLN A 78 -1.89 1.23 4.84
CA GLN A 78 -2.91 2.21 5.23
C GLN A 78 -3.13 3.25 4.15
N TYR A 79 -2.06 3.82 3.59
CA TYR A 79 -2.13 4.81 2.52
C TYR A 79 -2.82 4.22 1.27
N MET A 80 -2.48 2.99 0.91
CA MET A 80 -3.03 2.32 -0.28
C MET A 80 -4.41 1.69 -0.04
N LYS A 81 -4.95 1.76 1.18
CA LYS A 81 -6.18 1.06 1.55
C LYS A 81 -7.38 1.46 0.70
N ARG A 82 -7.60 2.75 0.51
CA ARG A 82 -8.71 3.30 -0.30
C ARG A 82 -8.53 2.96 -1.79
N TYR A 83 -7.30 3.06 -2.31
CA TYR A 83 -7.00 2.67 -3.69
C TYR A 83 -7.25 1.17 -3.93
N ASN A 84 -6.76 0.32 -3.02
CA ASN A 84 -6.93 -1.13 -3.11
C ASN A 84 -8.40 -1.56 -2.97
N PHE A 85 -9.18 -0.84 -2.15
CA PHE A 85 -10.63 -1.00 -2.06
C PHE A 85 -11.28 -0.77 -3.44
N MET A 86 -10.96 0.35 -4.10
CA MET A 86 -11.51 0.66 -5.43
C MET A 86 -11.06 -0.36 -6.49
N LYS A 87 -9.80 -0.78 -6.47
CA LYS A 87 -9.30 -1.82 -7.38
C LYS A 87 -10.05 -3.14 -7.21
N ARG A 88 -10.30 -3.56 -5.97
CA ARG A 88 -11.06 -4.79 -5.68
C ARG A 88 -12.50 -4.69 -6.15
N TYR A 89 -13.16 -3.56 -5.91
CA TYR A 89 -14.50 -3.28 -6.41
C TYR A 89 -14.56 -3.45 -7.94
N GLN A 90 -13.63 -2.85 -8.67
CA GLN A 90 -13.55 -2.97 -10.14
C GLN A 90 -13.39 -4.42 -10.60
N GLU A 91 -12.50 -5.20 -9.96
CA GLU A 91 -12.29 -6.60 -10.33
C GLU A 91 -13.51 -7.48 -10.01
N MET A 92 -14.20 -7.23 -8.90
CA MET A 92 -15.44 -7.95 -8.56
C MET A 92 -16.57 -7.58 -9.51
N ASN A 93 -16.69 -6.31 -9.91
CA ASN A 93 -17.68 -5.90 -10.89
C ASN A 93 -17.48 -6.61 -12.24
N LYS A 94 -16.23 -6.74 -12.72
CA LYS A 94 -15.93 -7.53 -13.93
C LYS A 94 -16.41 -8.99 -13.80
N LYS A 95 -16.17 -9.62 -12.65
CA LYS A 95 -16.61 -11.00 -12.38
C LYS A 95 -18.13 -11.11 -12.29
N ALA A 96 -18.78 -10.15 -11.64
CA ALA A 96 -20.24 -10.07 -11.53
C ALA A 96 -20.89 -9.97 -12.92
N LEU A 97 -20.37 -9.09 -13.78
CA LEU A 97 -20.81 -8.95 -15.18
C LEU A 97 -20.56 -10.21 -16.02
N SER A 98 -19.64 -11.08 -15.58
CA SER A 98 -19.38 -12.40 -16.19
C SER A 98 -20.28 -13.51 -15.62
N GLY A 99 -21.24 -13.17 -14.75
CA GLY A 99 -22.20 -14.11 -14.16
C GLY A 99 -21.83 -14.67 -12.79
N ASP A 100 -20.74 -14.20 -12.16
CA ASP A 100 -20.38 -14.65 -10.80
C ASP A 100 -21.28 -14.01 -9.74
N VAL A 101 -22.23 -14.80 -9.23
CA VAL A 101 -23.26 -14.34 -8.27
C VAL A 101 -22.65 -13.86 -6.94
N ASN A 102 -21.52 -14.42 -6.50
CA ASN A 102 -20.87 -14.01 -5.27
C ASN A 102 -20.24 -12.61 -5.42
N SER A 103 -19.60 -12.35 -6.56
CA SER A 103 -19.05 -11.05 -6.89
C SER A 103 -20.16 -10.01 -7.08
N ALA A 104 -21.32 -10.40 -7.63
CA ALA A 104 -22.49 -9.53 -7.73
C ALA A 104 -23.00 -9.10 -6.35
N LYS A 105 -23.15 -10.04 -5.41
CA LYS A 105 -23.51 -9.72 -4.01
C LYS A 105 -22.50 -8.78 -3.35
N TYR A 106 -21.21 -9.02 -3.56
CA TYR A 106 -20.16 -8.16 -3.03
C TYR A 106 -20.27 -6.72 -3.58
N VAL A 107 -20.50 -6.57 -4.89
CA VAL A 107 -20.66 -5.25 -5.54
C VAL A 107 -21.89 -4.53 -4.98
N ASP A 108 -23.04 -5.20 -4.88
CA ASP A 108 -24.26 -4.63 -4.30
C ASP A 108 -24.07 -4.14 -2.85
N GLU A 109 -23.32 -4.89 -2.04
CA GLU A 109 -22.98 -4.49 -0.67
C GLU A 109 -22.09 -3.25 -0.65
N MET A 110 -21.12 -3.18 -1.56
CA MET A 110 -20.23 -2.02 -1.69
C MET A 110 -20.96 -0.78 -2.19
N ASP A 111 -21.84 -0.90 -3.19
CA ASP A 111 -22.63 0.21 -3.72
C ASP A 111 -23.51 0.82 -2.63
N LYS A 112 -24.17 -0.02 -1.81
CA LYS A 112 -24.94 0.44 -0.63
C LYS A 112 -24.09 1.19 0.39
N MET A 113 -22.82 0.82 0.55
CA MET A 113 -21.91 1.54 1.44
C MET A 113 -21.50 2.89 0.84
N LEU A 114 -21.17 2.92 -0.46
CA LEU A 114 -20.79 4.15 -1.17
C LEU A 114 -21.95 5.17 -1.20
N ASP A 115 -23.18 4.70 -1.41
CA ASP A 115 -24.38 5.55 -1.38
C ASP A 115 -24.57 6.20 -0.01
N LYS A 116 -24.29 5.49 1.09
CA LYS A 116 -24.33 6.06 2.45
C LYS A 116 -23.24 7.11 2.67
N MET A 117 -22.06 6.95 2.06
CA MET A 117 -20.96 7.92 2.19
C MET A 117 -21.27 9.26 1.51
N ASN A 118 -22.05 9.27 0.41
CA ASN A 118 -22.41 10.49 -0.32
C ASN A 118 -23.50 11.34 0.35
N VAL A 119 -24.26 10.78 1.30
CA VAL A 119 -25.41 11.46 1.91
C VAL A 119 -25.04 12.23 3.18
N ASP A 120 -23.90 11.92 3.81
CA ASP A 120 -23.42 12.63 5.00
C ASP A 120 -22.10 13.35 4.71
N LYS A 121 -21.96 14.61 5.12
CA LYS A 121 -20.69 15.35 4.98
C LYS A 121 -19.71 15.08 6.13
N ASN A 122 -20.08 14.20 7.07
CA ASN A 122 -19.32 13.83 8.27
C ASN A 122 -18.65 12.44 8.19
N THR A 123 -18.78 11.73 7.06
CA THR A 123 -18.45 10.30 6.86
C THR A 123 -17.01 10.01 6.40
N GLU A 124 -16.14 11.01 6.23
CA GLU A 124 -14.69 10.75 6.08
C GLU A 124 -14.17 9.87 7.24
N ASN A 125 -14.77 10.03 8.42
CA ASN A 125 -14.50 9.27 9.63
C ASN A 125 -15.07 7.84 9.60
N GLU A 126 -16.06 7.54 8.75
CA GLU A 126 -16.65 6.20 8.66
C GLU A 126 -15.84 5.25 7.78
N ILE A 127 -15.19 5.75 6.73
CA ILE A 127 -14.17 4.97 6.01
C ILE A 127 -13.09 4.58 7.02
N ASP A 128 -12.56 5.52 7.81
CA ASP A 128 -11.51 5.21 8.77
C ASP A 128 -12.00 4.24 9.89
N LYS A 129 -13.25 4.37 10.37
CA LYS A 129 -13.87 3.43 11.33
C LYS A 129 -14.14 2.03 10.76
N LEU A 130 -14.59 1.91 9.51
CA LEU A 130 -14.72 0.62 8.80
C LEU A 130 -13.37 -0.07 8.66
N LEU A 131 -12.31 0.73 8.62
CA LEU A 131 -10.94 0.30 8.43
C LEU A 131 -10.20 0.07 9.77
N MET A 132 -10.79 0.43 10.92
CA MET A 132 -10.30 0.17 12.30
C MET A 132 -10.58 -1.26 12.82
N GLY A 133 -11.34 -2.09 12.09
CA GLY A 133 -11.59 -3.50 12.46
C GLY A 133 -10.35 -4.42 12.48
N VAL A 134 -9.15 -3.85 12.35
CA VAL A 134 -7.84 -4.52 12.52
C VAL A 134 -7.11 -3.83 13.68
N ASN A 135 -7.70 -3.82 14.87
CA ASN A 135 -6.93 -3.62 16.09
C ASN A 135 -6.19 -4.93 16.37
N ILE A 136 -4.95 -5.04 15.90
CA ILE A 136 -4.02 -6.00 16.50
C ILE A 136 -3.68 -5.38 17.85
N ASN A 137 -4.35 -5.86 18.90
CA ASN A 137 -3.94 -5.60 20.27
C ASN A 137 -2.48 -6.03 20.42
N VAL A 138 -1.58 -5.05 20.45
CA VAL A 138 -0.22 -5.26 20.93
C VAL A 138 -0.32 -5.10 22.44
N ASN A 139 -0.32 -6.23 23.15
CA ASN A 139 -0.04 -6.27 24.60
C ASN A 139 1.41 -5.86 24.86
#